data_AF-W6TLT2-F1
#
_entry.id   AF-W6TLT2-F1
#
_cell.length_a   1.000
_cell.length_b   1.000
_cell.length_c   1.000
_cell.angle_alpha   90.00
_cell.angle_beta   90.00
_cell.angle_gamma   90.00
#
_symmetry.space_group_name_H-M   'P 1'
#
loop_
_entity.id
_entity.type
_entity.pdbx_description
1 polymer ?
#
loop_
_entity_poly.entity_id
_entity_poly.type
_entity_poly.pdbx_seq_one_letter_code
_entity_poly.pdbx_strand_id
1 'polypeptide(L)'
;MQTYLLIIQTRLRTRKFRIVKLVQKECIMKTIEYFKLQAKNLHKDFKTKKHYLDPLSGDYFYEYEPKFFDVDAILISFNIDQDNFTLMNAHHIIARMVGFDKWTELLKASSEALELAKLLFDNMHKIHIEEWQDYLARNEHDNDVEFNDGAKLDIFKTVFAEVDGHESFRMDYRLAKNKKPLNVNHKIKPRKKMSTVKITALPLDGAERIEFISTANSVFEQVLQRIEPQHPHLVRQLWNAEEYIDDILLKPDMLPIDRDYALSLIDAFLVQHVIGLAVDTDDQDVYRS
;
A
#
# COMPACT_ATOMS: atom_id res chain seq x y z
N MET A 1 53.69 -27.66 23.93
CA MET A 1 53.32 -26.93 22.69
C MET A 1 51.80 -26.83 22.46
N GLN A 2 50.99 -27.87 22.74
CA GLN A 2 49.53 -27.85 22.52
C GLN A 2 48.76 -26.75 23.28
N THR A 3 49.18 -26.37 24.49
CA THR A 3 48.49 -25.35 25.31
C THR A 3 48.59 -23.93 24.71
N TYR A 4 49.69 -23.61 24.05
CA TYR A 4 49.91 -22.30 23.40
C TYR A 4 49.04 -22.14 22.14
N LEU A 5 48.89 -23.21 21.36
CA LEU A 5 48.02 -23.25 20.18
C LEU A 5 46.55 -23.06 20.55
N LEU A 6 46.10 -23.69 21.65
CA LEU A 6 44.72 -23.54 22.13
C LEU A 6 44.42 -22.07 22.50
N ILE A 7 45.30 -21.41 23.27
CA ILE A 7 45.11 -20.01 23.70
C ILE A 7 45.08 -19.03 22.51
N ILE A 8 45.90 -19.26 21.49
CA ILE A 8 45.92 -18.44 20.27
C ILE A 8 44.61 -18.63 19.49
N GLN A 9 44.12 -19.87 19.36
CA GLN A 9 42.85 -20.16 18.69
C GLN A 9 41.66 -19.53 19.44
N THR A 10 41.60 -19.61 20.77
CA THR A 10 40.54 -18.96 21.55
C THR A 10 40.60 -17.44 21.41
N ARG A 11 41.80 -16.83 21.48
CA ARG A 11 41.96 -15.37 21.29
C ARG A 11 41.58 -14.91 19.88
N LEU A 12 41.94 -15.65 18.84
CA LEU A 12 41.55 -15.35 17.46
C LEU A 12 40.03 -15.50 17.26
N ARG A 13 39.41 -16.53 17.85
CA ARG A 13 37.95 -16.74 17.81
C ARG A 13 37.20 -15.61 18.52
N THR A 14 37.65 -15.21 19.71
CA THR A 14 37.06 -14.09 20.46
C THR A 14 37.27 -12.75 19.76
N ARG A 15 38.44 -12.53 19.14
CA ARG A 15 38.72 -11.32 18.36
C ARG A 15 37.86 -11.26 17.08
N LYS A 16 37.73 -12.38 16.35
CA LYS A 16 36.83 -12.50 15.19
C LYS A 16 35.38 -12.23 15.60
N PHE A 17 34.92 -12.85 16.69
CA PHE A 17 33.57 -12.63 17.23
C PHE A 17 33.33 -11.17 17.65
N ARG A 18 34.31 -10.53 18.28
CA ARG A 18 34.24 -9.11 18.66
C ARG A 18 34.20 -8.19 17.42
N ILE A 19 34.97 -8.49 16.38
CA ILE A 19 34.96 -7.74 15.12
C ILE A 19 33.60 -7.88 14.43
N VAL A 20 33.06 -9.09 14.32
CA VAL A 20 31.73 -9.33 13.73
C VAL A 20 30.65 -8.55 14.49
N LYS A 21 30.65 -8.58 15.83
CA LYS A 21 29.72 -7.79 16.65
C LYS A 21 29.85 -6.28 16.45
N LEU A 22 31.08 -5.76 16.29
CA LEU A 22 31.30 -4.33 16.05
C LEU A 22 30.79 -3.89 14.68
N VAL A 23 31.04 -4.70 13.64
CA VAL A 23 30.56 -4.43 12.28
C VAL A 23 29.04 -4.51 12.20
N GLN A 24 28.41 -5.51 12.82
CA GLN A 24 26.94 -5.60 12.90
C GLN A 24 26.34 -4.37 13.61
N LYS A 25 26.93 -3.95 14.73
CA LYS A 25 26.46 -2.76 15.46
C LYS A 25 26.58 -1.49 14.62
N GLU A 26 27.65 -1.35 13.83
CA GLU A 26 27.80 -0.23 12.90
C GLU A 26 26.76 -0.27 11.77
N CYS A 27 26.48 -1.44 11.20
CA CYS A 27 25.46 -1.63 10.18
C CYS A 27 24.06 -1.25 10.70
N ILE A 28 23.68 -1.76 11.88
CA ILE A 28 22.43 -1.44 12.58
C ILE A 28 22.26 0.08 12.74
N MET A 29 23.31 0.77 13.22
CA MET A 29 23.25 2.22 13.40
C MET A 29 23.05 2.96 12.08
N LYS A 30 23.74 2.55 11.01
CA LYS A 30 23.57 3.16 9.68
C LYS A 30 22.13 3.00 9.16
N THR A 31 21.54 1.83 9.36
CA THR A 31 20.16 1.56 8.92
C THR A 31 19.12 2.33 9.74
N ILE A 32 19.30 2.46 11.06
CA ILE A 32 18.40 3.27 11.90
C ILE A 32 18.50 4.75 11.51
N GLU A 33 19.71 5.28 11.28
CA GLU A 33 19.88 6.66 10.84
C GLU A 33 19.28 6.90 9.45
N TYR A 34 19.32 5.91 8.56
CA TYR A 34 18.60 5.95 7.29
C TYR A 34 17.09 6.14 7.49
N PHE A 35 16.46 5.33 8.34
CA PHE A 35 15.02 5.47 8.58
C PHE A 35 14.63 6.76 9.31
N LYS A 36 15.47 7.25 10.23
CA LYS A 36 15.28 8.58 10.82
C LYS A 36 15.33 9.69 9.77
N LEU A 37 16.21 9.56 8.78
CA LEU A 37 16.26 10.50 7.66
C LEU A 37 14.99 10.41 6.81
N GLN A 38 14.46 9.22 6.54
CA GLN A 38 13.20 9.06 5.80
C GLN A 38 12.01 9.67 6.56
N ALA A 39 11.92 9.45 7.88
CA ALA A 39 10.89 10.07 8.71
C ALA A 39 10.96 11.60 8.70
N LYS A 40 12.18 12.16 8.72
CA LYS A 40 12.40 13.61 8.59
C LYS A 40 11.99 14.14 7.22
N ASN A 41 12.27 13.39 6.16
CA ASN A 41 11.87 13.76 4.79
C ASN A 41 10.34 13.75 4.64
N LEU A 42 9.66 12.70 5.12
CA LEU A 42 8.20 12.63 5.13
C LEU A 42 7.58 13.79 5.92
N HIS A 43 8.09 14.05 7.13
CA HIS A 43 7.62 15.17 7.93
C HIS A 43 7.89 16.54 7.26
N LYS A 44 8.97 16.67 6.51
CA LYS A 44 9.26 17.88 5.73
C LYS A 44 8.28 18.06 4.58
N ASP A 45 7.94 16.99 3.87
CA ASP A 45 6.94 17.02 2.81
C ASP A 45 5.55 17.34 3.37
N PHE A 46 5.19 16.76 4.51
CA PHE A 46 3.93 17.08 5.18
C PHE A 46 3.80 18.57 5.54
N LYS A 47 4.91 19.22 5.93
CA LYS A 47 4.92 20.65 6.25
C LYS A 47 4.70 21.59 5.06
N THR A 48 4.67 21.06 3.84
CA THR A 48 4.31 21.83 2.65
C THR A 48 2.81 22.09 2.55
N LYS A 49 2.01 21.54 3.49
CA LYS A 49 0.57 21.72 3.64
C LYS A 49 0.13 23.17 3.40
N LYS A 50 -0.71 23.36 2.39
CA LYS A 50 -1.41 24.62 2.10
C LYS A 50 -2.91 24.34 2.10
N HIS A 51 -3.68 25.25 2.67
CA HIS A 51 -5.12 25.24 2.49
C HIS A 51 -5.45 25.81 1.12
N TYR A 52 -6.36 25.17 0.41
CA TYR A 52 -7.02 25.77 -0.73
C TYR A 52 -8.53 25.62 -0.57
N LEU A 53 -9.25 26.63 -1.03
CA LEU A 53 -10.70 26.57 -1.14
C LEU A 53 -11.01 25.88 -2.46
N ASP A 54 -11.74 24.77 -2.42
CA ASP A 54 -12.28 24.19 -3.64
C ASP A 54 -13.47 25.04 -4.10
N PRO A 55 -13.39 25.71 -5.27
CA PRO A 55 -14.45 26.59 -5.73
C PRO A 55 -15.74 25.84 -6.14
N LEU A 56 -15.70 24.51 -6.25
CA LEU A 56 -16.88 23.70 -6.61
C LEU A 56 -17.71 23.31 -5.38
N SER A 57 -17.08 22.83 -4.31
CA SER A 57 -17.75 22.47 -3.05
C SER A 57 -17.89 23.64 -2.07
N GLY A 58 -17.00 24.63 -2.15
CA GLY A 58 -16.86 25.66 -1.11
C GLY A 58 -16.15 25.17 0.15
N ASP A 59 -15.60 23.95 0.14
CA ASP A 59 -14.88 23.36 1.25
C ASP A 59 -13.38 23.66 1.19
N TYR A 60 -12.74 23.61 2.37
CA TYR A 60 -11.30 23.77 2.51
C TYR A 60 -10.61 22.42 2.44
N PHE A 61 -9.74 22.25 1.45
CA PHE A 61 -8.90 21.07 1.29
C PHE A 61 -7.43 21.41 1.53
N TYR A 62 -6.64 20.35 1.69
CA TYR A 62 -5.20 20.43 1.79
C TYR A 62 -4.54 20.08 0.46
N GLU A 63 -3.55 20.88 0.08
CA GLU A 63 -2.62 20.60 -1.01
C GLU A 63 -1.20 20.52 -0.45
N TYR A 64 -0.38 19.66 -1.05
CA TYR A 64 1.01 19.44 -0.67
C TYR A 64 1.94 19.65 -1.87
N GLU A 65 3.16 20.12 -1.61
CA GLU A 65 4.24 20.22 -2.60
C GLU A 65 5.41 19.30 -2.22
N PRO A 66 5.18 17.97 -2.16
CA PRO A 66 6.17 17.05 -1.61
C PRO A 66 7.36 16.84 -2.55
N LYS A 67 8.51 16.47 -1.96
CA LYS A 67 9.77 16.24 -2.68
C LYS A 67 10.26 14.80 -2.61
N PHE A 68 9.86 14.05 -1.59
CA PHE A 68 10.38 12.72 -1.28
C PHE A 68 9.27 11.66 -1.29
N PHE A 69 8.06 12.00 -0.86
CA PHE A 69 6.95 11.06 -0.72
C PHE A 69 5.64 11.56 -1.32
N ASP A 70 4.84 10.66 -1.86
CA ASP A 70 3.45 10.93 -2.19
C ASP A 70 2.64 11.04 -0.88
N VAL A 71 2.49 12.28 -0.41
CA VAL A 71 1.85 12.56 0.89
C VAL A 71 0.36 12.21 0.84
N ASP A 72 -0.32 12.47 -0.26
CA ASP A 72 -1.75 12.19 -0.39
C ASP A 72 -2.02 10.67 -0.32
N ALA A 73 -1.22 9.88 -1.04
CA ALA A 73 -1.30 8.42 -0.98
C ALA A 73 -1.06 7.89 0.44
N ILE A 74 -0.07 8.44 1.16
CA ILE A 74 0.23 8.06 2.56
C ILE A 74 -0.94 8.43 3.48
N LEU A 75 -1.51 9.63 3.34
CA LEU A 75 -2.62 10.08 4.17
C LEU A 75 -3.83 9.16 4.11
N ILE A 76 -4.19 8.75 2.90
CA ILE A 76 -5.30 7.82 2.65
C ILE A 76 -4.97 6.44 3.23
N SER A 77 -3.78 5.92 2.92
CA SER A 77 -3.40 4.54 3.28
C SER A 77 -3.25 4.34 4.79
N PHE A 78 -2.84 5.38 5.51
CA PHE A 78 -2.56 5.30 6.95
C PHE A 78 -3.64 5.96 7.81
N ASN A 79 -4.72 6.50 7.22
CA ASN A 79 -5.82 7.20 7.88
C ASN A 79 -5.31 8.27 8.89
N ILE A 80 -4.49 9.19 8.39
CA ILE A 80 -3.75 10.15 9.22
C ILE A 80 -4.59 11.41 9.48
N ASP A 81 -4.65 11.82 10.75
CA ASP A 81 -5.11 13.16 11.13
C ASP A 81 -4.09 14.23 10.65
N GLN A 82 -4.53 15.03 9.68
CA GLN A 82 -3.70 16.03 9.00
C GLN A 82 -3.41 17.26 9.86
N ASP A 83 -4.18 17.50 10.92
CA ASP A 83 -4.07 18.70 11.75
C ASP A 83 -2.99 18.56 12.84
N ASN A 84 -2.76 17.33 13.31
CA ASN A 84 -1.85 17.02 14.41
C ASN A 84 -0.64 16.17 13.98
N PHE A 85 -0.20 16.29 12.73
CA PHE A 85 0.91 15.50 12.23
C PHE A 85 2.27 15.91 12.82
N THR A 86 2.88 15.01 13.59
CA THR A 86 4.19 15.23 14.22
C THR A 86 5.29 14.42 13.56
N LEU A 87 6.55 14.75 13.88
CA LEU A 87 7.70 13.93 13.51
C LEU A 87 7.60 12.52 14.10
N MET A 88 7.00 12.33 15.27
CA MET A 88 6.81 10.99 15.84
C MET A 88 5.85 10.16 14.97
N ASN A 89 4.77 10.78 14.48
CA ASN A 89 3.83 10.13 13.56
C ASN A 89 4.57 9.66 12.29
N ALA A 90 5.43 10.51 11.72
CA ALA A 90 6.25 10.14 10.57
C ALA A 90 7.18 8.95 10.86
N HIS A 91 7.79 8.85 12.06
CA HIS A 91 8.58 7.68 12.43
C HIS A 91 7.73 6.40 12.50
N HIS A 92 6.53 6.47 13.06
CA HIS A 92 5.62 5.32 13.10
C HIS A 92 5.17 4.87 11.72
N ILE A 93 4.89 5.81 10.82
CA ILE A 93 4.52 5.50 9.44
C ILE A 93 5.67 4.81 8.71
N ILE A 94 6.90 5.33 8.82
CA ILE A 94 8.06 4.67 8.24
C ILE A 94 8.23 3.26 8.79
N ALA A 95 8.02 3.03 10.08
CA ALA A 95 8.08 1.70 10.68
C ALA A 95 7.04 0.75 10.06
N ARG A 96 5.79 1.20 9.91
CA ARG A 96 4.70 0.42 9.30
C ARG A 96 4.96 0.10 7.83
N MET A 97 5.54 1.03 7.07
CA MET A 97 5.94 0.81 5.67
C MET A 97 6.96 -0.32 5.49
N VAL A 98 7.69 -0.69 6.55
CA VAL A 98 8.71 -1.73 6.50
C VAL A 98 8.41 -2.92 7.43
N GLY A 99 7.14 -3.06 7.84
CA GLY A 99 6.64 -4.27 8.50
C GLY A 99 6.71 -4.26 10.03
N PHE A 100 6.89 -3.10 10.67
CA PHE A 100 6.82 -2.97 12.13
C PHE A 100 5.63 -2.12 12.55
N ASP A 101 4.94 -2.50 13.62
CA ASP A 101 3.79 -1.74 14.11
C ASP A 101 4.23 -0.38 14.68
N LYS A 102 5.40 -0.36 15.34
CA LYS A 102 5.89 0.82 16.04
C LYS A 102 7.37 1.11 15.77
N TRP A 103 7.70 2.40 15.77
CA TRP A 103 9.09 2.85 15.68
C TRP A 103 10.00 2.23 16.74
N THR A 104 9.49 2.03 17.96
CA THR A 104 10.25 1.44 19.06
C THR A 104 10.63 -0.02 18.84
N GLU A 105 9.85 -0.75 18.04
CA GLU A 105 10.15 -2.15 17.68
C GLU A 105 11.24 -2.18 16.62
N LEU A 106 11.14 -1.35 15.59
CA LEU A 106 12.19 -1.17 14.59
C LEU A 106 13.53 -0.81 15.25
N LEU A 107 13.56 0.08 16.26
CA LEU A 107 14.79 0.42 16.99
C LEU A 107 15.45 -0.75 17.73
N LYS A 108 14.67 -1.79 18.09
CA LYS A 108 15.12 -2.97 18.85
C LYS A 108 15.30 -4.20 17.96
N ALA A 109 15.01 -4.08 16.67
CA ALA A 109 15.05 -5.19 15.72
C ALA A 109 16.47 -5.76 15.56
N SER A 110 16.53 -7.03 15.13
CA SER A 110 17.78 -7.71 14.81
C SER A 110 18.50 -7.06 13.62
N SER A 111 19.76 -7.42 13.40
CA SER A 111 20.50 -6.90 12.24
C SER A 111 19.86 -7.35 10.93
N GLU A 112 19.38 -8.59 10.91
CA GLU A 112 18.75 -9.27 9.80
C GLU A 112 17.40 -8.62 9.48
N ALA A 113 16.56 -8.38 10.50
CA ALA A 113 15.29 -7.69 10.34
C ALA A 113 15.45 -6.24 9.86
N LEU A 114 16.47 -5.52 10.35
CA LEU A 114 16.76 -4.16 9.88
C LEU A 114 17.25 -4.14 8.43
N GLU A 115 18.06 -5.12 8.04
CA GLU A 115 18.50 -5.26 6.65
C GLU A 115 17.31 -5.56 5.72
N LEU A 116 16.44 -6.49 6.13
CA LEU A 116 15.21 -6.80 5.40
C LEU A 116 14.30 -5.56 5.29
N ALA A 117 14.10 -4.84 6.38
CA ALA A 117 13.30 -3.61 6.41
C ALA A 117 13.81 -2.59 5.39
N LYS A 118 15.14 -2.44 5.29
CA LYS A 118 15.75 -1.53 4.33
C LYS A 118 15.52 -2.01 2.89
N LEU A 119 15.65 -3.31 2.64
CA LEU A 119 15.39 -3.89 1.32
C LEU A 119 13.93 -3.73 0.91
N LEU A 120 12.98 -3.96 1.82
CA LEU A 120 11.55 -3.72 1.60
C LEU A 120 11.29 -2.26 1.23
N PHE A 121 11.85 -1.31 1.99
CA PHE A 121 11.71 0.11 1.69
C PHE A 121 12.31 0.48 0.33
N ASP A 122 13.49 -0.03 0.02
CA ASP A 122 14.20 0.30 -1.22
C ASP A 122 13.53 -0.32 -2.45
N ASN A 123 12.87 -1.47 -2.28
CA ASN A 123 12.21 -2.24 -3.33
C ASN A 123 10.68 -2.16 -3.26
N MET A 124 10.10 -1.10 -2.68
CA MET A 124 8.65 -0.94 -2.55
C MET A 124 7.90 -1.02 -3.90
N HIS A 125 8.51 -0.56 -4.98
CA HIS A 125 8.03 -0.74 -6.36
C HIS A 125 7.92 -2.20 -6.83
N LYS A 126 8.72 -3.13 -6.28
CA LYS A 126 8.70 -4.55 -6.64
C LYS A 126 7.66 -5.33 -5.82
N ILE A 127 7.56 -5.02 -4.53
CA ILE A 127 6.63 -5.65 -3.60
C ILE A 127 6.36 -4.71 -2.43
N HIS A 128 5.08 -4.45 -2.17
CA HIS A 128 4.62 -3.68 -1.03
C HIS A 128 4.59 -4.54 0.24
N ILE A 129 4.60 -3.89 1.40
CA ILE A 129 4.72 -4.59 2.68
C ILE A 129 3.59 -5.59 2.95
N GLU A 130 2.35 -5.24 2.56
CA GLU A 130 1.19 -6.13 2.67
C GLU A 130 1.36 -7.39 1.81
N GLU A 131 1.74 -7.22 0.54
CA GLU A 131 1.99 -8.34 -0.37
C GLU A 131 3.12 -9.24 0.15
N TRP A 132 4.15 -8.64 0.76
CA TRP A 132 5.23 -9.39 1.40
C TRP A 132 4.73 -10.18 2.61
N GLN A 133 3.88 -9.59 3.45
CA GLN A 133 3.27 -10.27 4.59
C GLN A 133 2.36 -11.42 4.14
N ASP A 134 1.57 -11.21 3.09
CA ASP A 134 0.71 -12.24 2.50
C ASP A 134 1.55 -13.38 1.90
N TYR A 135 2.62 -13.04 1.18
CA TYR A 135 3.57 -14.02 0.64
C TYR A 135 4.16 -14.87 1.76
N LEU A 136 4.64 -14.25 2.84
CA LEU A 136 5.18 -14.98 3.99
C LEU A 136 4.12 -15.86 4.64
N ALA A 137 2.94 -15.31 4.94
CA ALA A 137 1.87 -16.05 5.62
C ALA A 137 1.42 -17.30 4.82
N ARG A 138 1.29 -17.18 3.49
CA ARG A 138 0.98 -18.32 2.62
C ARG A 138 2.08 -19.37 2.67
N ASN A 139 3.35 -18.96 2.55
CA ASN A 139 4.47 -19.91 2.56
C ASN A 139 4.66 -20.57 3.94
N GLU A 140 4.45 -19.84 5.03
CA GLU A 140 4.48 -20.38 6.39
C GLU A 140 3.35 -21.40 6.60
N HIS A 141 2.14 -21.09 6.13
CA HIS A 141 0.99 -21.99 6.19
C HIS A 141 1.18 -23.26 5.34
N ASP A 142 1.54 -23.10 4.07
CA ASP A 142 1.64 -24.21 3.11
C ASP A 142 2.76 -25.20 3.48
N ASN A 143 3.81 -24.71 4.16
CA ASN A 143 4.94 -25.53 4.57
C ASN A 143 4.93 -25.92 6.06
N ASP A 144 3.95 -25.44 6.84
CA ASP A 144 3.86 -25.62 8.29
C ASP A 144 5.16 -25.21 9.02
N VAL A 145 5.69 -24.03 8.67
CA VAL A 145 6.93 -23.47 9.25
C VAL A 145 6.72 -22.04 9.70
N GLU A 146 7.51 -21.59 10.69
CA GLU A 146 7.64 -20.17 11.03
C GLU A 146 9.03 -19.67 10.62
N PHE A 147 9.10 -18.64 9.78
CA PHE A 147 10.38 -18.10 9.34
C PHE A 147 10.93 -17.10 10.36
N ASN A 148 12.17 -17.35 10.81
CA ASN A 148 12.93 -16.36 11.55
C ASN A 148 13.44 -15.22 10.64
N ASP A 149 13.94 -14.14 11.24
CA ASP A 149 14.42 -12.96 10.50
C ASP A 149 15.47 -13.27 9.43
N GLY A 150 16.37 -14.24 9.69
CA GLY A 150 17.39 -14.65 8.74
C GLY A 150 16.79 -15.33 7.52
N ALA A 151 15.86 -16.27 7.74
CA ALA A 151 15.15 -16.93 6.64
C ALA A 151 14.31 -15.94 5.82
N LYS A 152 13.60 -15.02 6.49
CA LYS A 152 12.83 -13.95 5.84
C LYS A 152 13.73 -13.07 4.95
N LEU A 153 14.90 -12.68 5.45
CA LEU A 153 15.89 -11.92 4.69
C LEU A 153 16.41 -12.67 3.46
N ASP A 154 16.75 -13.95 3.62
CA ASP A 154 17.27 -14.78 2.53
C ASP A 154 16.22 -14.98 1.44
N ILE A 155 14.98 -15.29 1.82
CA ILE A 155 13.84 -15.39 0.90
C ILE A 155 13.67 -14.09 0.12
N PHE A 156 13.65 -12.94 0.81
CA PHE A 156 13.46 -11.65 0.13
C PHE A 156 14.57 -11.38 -0.89
N LYS A 157 15.83 -11.67 -0.54
CA LYS A 157 16.96 -11.48 -1.45
C LYS A 157 16.82 -12.34 -2.70
N THR A 158 16.60 -13.64 -2.51
CA THR A 158 16.53 -14.61 -3.60
C THR A 158 15.31 -14.41 -4.50
N VAL A 159 14.16 -14.05 -3.93
CA VAL A 159 12.91 -13.98 -4.69
C VAL A 159 12.66 -12.58 -5.25
N PHE A 160 12.96 -11.50 -4.52
CA PHE A 160 12.53 -10.16 -4.90
C PHE A 160 13.69 -9.20 -5.21
N ALA A 161 14.75 -9.21 -4.40
CA ALA A 161 15.84 -8.26 -4.57
C ALA A 161 16.68 -8.58 -5.82
N GLU A 162 17.04 -9.85 -6.00
CA GLU A 162 17.93 -10.34 -7.07
C GLU A 162 17.19 -10.68 -8.37
N VAL A 163 15.86 -10.71 -8.35
CA VAL A 163 15.03 -11.03 -9.50
C VAL A 163 14.32 -9.78 -10.01
N ASP A 164 14.39 -9.56 -11.32
CA ASP A 164 13.71 -8.47 -12.01
C ASP A 164 12.35 -8.94 -12.55
N GLY A 165 11.43 -7.99 -12.77
CA GLY A 165 10.09 -8.26 -13.31
C GLY A 165 8.99 -8.34 -12.25
N HIS A 166 9.33 -8.29 -10.96
CA HIS A 166 8.35 -8.04 -9.90
C HIS A 166 7.87 -6.60 -9.95
N GLU A 167 6.56 -6.43 -9.84
CA GLU A 167 5.88 -5.16 -9.74
C GLU A 167 4.76 -5.31 -8.72
N SER A 168 4.76 -4.42 -7.73
CA SER A 168 3.70 -4.34 -6.73
C SER A 168 2.43 -3.80 -7.38
N PHE A 169 1.27 -4.39 -7.07
CA PHE A 169 -0.01 -3.79 -7.48
C PHE A 169 -0.42 -2.62 -6.57
N ARG A 170 0.25 -2.45 -5.43
CA ARG A 170 0.11 -1.32 -4.51
C ARG A 170 1.04 -0.16 -4.89
N MET A 171 0.78 1.02 -4.34
CA MET A 171 1.55 2.24 -4.63
C MET A 171 2.94 2.22 -3.98
N ASP A 172 3.97 2.62 -4.73
CA ASP A 172 5.25 3.06 -4.15
C ASP A 172 5.09 4.50 -3.66
N TYR A 173 5.11 4.70 -2.34
CA TYR A 173 4.93 6.03 -1.76
C TYR A 173 6.10 6.98 -2.02
N ARG A 174 7.20 6.54 -2.62
CA ARG A 174 8.40 7.36 -2.80
C ARG A 174 8.38 8.06 -4.15
N LEU A 175 8.60 9.37 -4.12
CA LEU A 175 8.76 10.18 -5.33
C LEU A 175 10.20 10.03 -5.84
N ALA A 176 10.38 9.31 -6.94
CA ALA A 176 11.71 9.08 -7.51
C ALA A 176 12.41 10.39 -7.94
N LYS A 177 13.66 10.60 -7.49
CA LYS A 177 14.55 11.61 -8.08
C LYS A 177 15.26 11.01 -9.30
N ASN A 178 14.70 11.23 -10.51
CA ASN A 178 15.34 10.99 -11.82
C ASN A 178 15.76 9.54 -12.16
N LYS A 179 14.99 8.80 -12.99
CA LYS A 179 15.15 8.73 -14.47
C LYS A 179 14.38 7.57 -15.11
N LYS A 180 14.05 7.86 -16.39
CA LYS A 180 13.37 7.10 -17.43
C LYS A 180 11.88 6.87 -17.17
N PRO A 181 11.01 7.28 -18.12
CA PRO A 181 9.62 6.92 -18.05
C PRO A 181 9.60 5.41 -18.01
N LEU A 182 8.92 4.86 -17.00
CA LEU A 182 8.29 3.57 -17.13
C LEU A 182 7.76 3.48 -18.58
N ASN A 183 8.05 2.38 -19.25
CA ASN A 183 7.34 2.04 -20.47
C ASN A 183 5.91 1.66 -20.06
N VAL A 184 5.19 2.61 -19.45
CA VAL A 184 3.79 2.50 -19.17
C VAL A 184 3.11 2.76 -20.51
N ASN A 185 2.65 1.69 -21.13
CA ASN A 185 1.51 1.79 -22.01
C ASN A 185 0.21 2.10 -21.24
N HIS A 186 0.25 2.44 -19.95
CA HIS A 186 -0.64 3.48 -19.43
C HIS A 186 -0.01 4.83 -19.70
N LYS A 187 -0.42 5.44 -20.81
CA LYS A 187 -0.43 6.90 -20.88
C LYS A 187 -1.21 7.40 -19.66
N ILE A 188 -0.53 7.74 -18.57
CA ILE A 188 -0.97 8.81 -17.70
C ILE A 188 -0.93 10.03 -18.60
N LYS A 189 -2.06 10.28 -19.26
CA LYS A 189 -2.26 11.53 -19.96
C LYS A 189 -2.05 12.62 -18.91
N PRO A 190 -1.34 13.71 -19.23
CA PRO A 190 -1.41 14.91 -18.40
C PRO A 190 -2.88 15.16 -18.09
N ARG A 191 -3.22 15.39 -16.81
CA ARG A 191 -4.56 15.67 -16.27
C ARG A 191 -5.45 16.06 -17.43
N LYS A 192 -6.17 15.07 -17.97
CA LYS A 192 -7.05 15.28 -19.13
C LYS A 192 -7.88 16.46 -18.66
N LYS A 193 -7.90 17.56 -19.44
CA LYS A 193 -8.82 18.67 -19.18
C LYS A 193 -10.10 18.06 -18.64
N MET A 194 -10.52 18.43 -17.42
CA MET A 194 -11.77 17.99 -16.83
C MET A 194 -12.78 17.99 -17.97
N SER A 195 -13.41 16.84 -18.19
CA SER A 195 -14.44 16.76 -19.22
C SER A 195 -15.41 17.92 -18.93
N THR A 196 -15.80 18.69 -19.94
CA THR A 196 -16.83 19.72 -19.71
C THR A 196 -18.21 19.08 -19.57
N VAL A 197 -18.29 17.75 -19.58
CA VAL A 197 -19.53 16.97 -19.56
C VAL A 197 -19.89 16.71 -18.11
N LYS A 198 -20.90 17.43 -17.64
CA LYS A 198 -21.47 17.23 -16.31
C LYS A 198 -22.74 16.40 -16.43
N ILE A 199 -22.92 15.48 -15.50
CA ILE A 199 -24.21 14.84 -15.26
C ILE A 199 -25.05 15.85 -14.48
N THR A 200 -26.20 16.22 -15.03
CA THR A 200 -27.08 17.26 -14.48
C THR A 200 -28.44 16.72 -14.05
N ALA A 201 -28.77 15.48 -14.40
CA ALA A 201 -30.03 14.84 -14.07
C ALA A 201 -29.82 13.34 -13.78
N LEU A 202 -30.69 12.80 -12.93
CA LEU A 202 -30.83 11.38 -12.65
C LEU A 202 -32.29 10.96 -12.88
N PRO A 203 -32.57 9.69 -13.21
CA PRO A 203 -31.60 8.63 -13.50
C PRO A 203 -30.80 8.92 -14.77
N LEU A 204 -29.62 8.29 -14.91
CA LEU A 204 -28.87 8.37 -16.15
C LEU A 204 -29.70 7.78 -17.29
N ASP A 205 -29.54 8.29 -18.51
CA ASP A 205 -30.23 7.74 -19.68
C ASP A 205 -29.28 7.52 -20.86
N GLY A 206 -29.82 6.84 -21.88
CA GLY A 206 -29.17 6.65 -23.17
C GLY A 206 -27.75 6.07 -23.08
N ALA A 207 -26.84 6.69 -23.84
CA ALA A 207 -25.46 6.21 -23.98
C ALA A 207 -24.64 6.35 -22.69
N GLU A 208 -24.97 7.31 -21.83
CA GLU A 208 -24.23 7.52 -20.58
C GLU A 208 -24.52 6.40 -19.58
N ARG A 209 -25.80 6.03 -19.40
CA ARG A 209 -26.18 4.90 -18.53
C ARG A 209 -25.51 3.60 -18.96
N ILE A 210 -25.43 3.34 -20.27
CA ILE A 210 -24.78 2.13 -20.82
C ILE A 210 -23.29 2.07 -20.45
N GLU A 211 -22.58 3.20 -20.51
CA GLU A 211 -21.16 3.25 -20.14
C GLU A 211 -20.93 3.02 -18.65
N PHE A 212 -21.77 3.61 -17.79
CA PHE A 212 -21.70 3.39 -16.34
C PHE A 212 -21.97 1.93 -15.98
N ILE A 213 -22.99 1.30 -16.57
CA ILE A 213 -23.31 -0.12 -16.35
C ILE A 213 -22.17 -1.03 -16.81
N SER A 214 -21.63 -0.78 -18.01
CA SER A 214 -20.51 -1.55 -18.54
C SER A 214 -19.27 -1.45 -17.64
N THR A 215 -18.99 -0.23 -17.15
CA THR A 215 -17.89 0.04 -16.23
C THR A 215 -18.11 -0.65 -14.89
N ALA A 216 -19.30 -0.56 -14.30
CA ALA A 216 -19.65 -1.23 -13.04
C ALA A 216 -19.50 -2.76 -13.14
N ASN A 217 -19.96 -3.38 -14.22
CA ASN A 217 -19.77 -4.83 -14.42
C ASN A 217 -18.29 -5.24 -14.55
N SER A 218 -17.48 -4.44 -15.25
CA SER A 218 -16.05 -4.69 -15.39
C SER A 218 -15.32 -4.57 -14.05
N VAL A 219 -15.61 -3.52 -13.27
CA VAL A 219 -15.04 -3.32 -11.94
C VAL A 219 -15.54 -4.40 -10.98
N PHE A 220 -16.81 -4.80 -11.06
CA PHE A 220 -17.40 -5.85 -10.22
C PHE A 220 -16.61 -7.16 -10.34
N GLU A 221 -16.32 -7.62 -11.56
CA GLU A 221 -15.52 -8.85 -11.74
C GLU A 221 -14.08 -8.70 -11.24
N GLN A 222 -13.47 -7.51 -11.38
CA GLN A 222 -12.14 -7.25 -10.81
C GLN A 222 -12.17 -7.28 -9.28
N VAL A 223 -13.19 -6.68 -8.66
CA VAL A 223 -13.36 -6.67 -7.21
C VAL A 223 -13.64 -8.09 -6.71
N LEU A 224 -14.53 -8.83 -7.37
CA LEU A 224 -14.87 -10.20 -7.00
C LEU A 224 -13.65 -11.13 -7.04
N GLN A 225 -12.75 -10.93 -8.01
CA GLN A 225 -11.46 -11.63 -8.06
C GLN A 225 -10.50 -11.23 -6.93
N ARG A 226 -10.52 -9.97 -6.49
CA ARG A 226 -9.66 -9.47 -5.41
C ARG A 226 -10.14 -9.89 -4.01
N ILE A 227 -11.45 -9.94 -3.80
CA ILE A 227 -12.04 -10.25 -2.49
C ILE A 227 -12.23 -11.75 -2.25
N GLU A 228 -12.15 -12.58 -3.30
CA GLU A 228 -12.23 -14.05 -3.25
C GLU A 228 -13.29 -14.58 -2.26
N PRO A 229 -14.58 -14.20 -2.41
CA PRO A 229 -15.60 -14.57 -1.42
C PRO A 229 -15.85 -16.09 -1.45
N GLN A 230 -16.38 -16.63 -0.36
CA GLN A 230 -16.61 -18.08 -0.22
C GLN A 230 -17.57 -18.62 -1.29
N HIS A 231 -18.61 -17.83 -1.64
CA HIS A 231 -19.63 -18.21 -2.61
C HIS A 231 -19.71 -17.22 -3.80
N PRO A 232 -18.69 -17.15 -4.68
CA PRO A 232 -18.59 -16.13 -5.72
C PRO A 232 -19.69 -16.26 -6.80
N HIS A 233 -20.31 -17.43 -6.90
CA HIS A 233 -21.44 -17.67 -7.79
C HIS A 233 -22.76 -17.08 -7.24
N LEU A 234 -22.96 -17.07 -5.92
CA LEU A 234 -24.11 -16.44 -5.29
C LEU A 234 -23.98 -14.91 -5.32
N VAL A 235 -22.77 -14.40 -5.10
CA VAL A 235 -22.50 -12.95 -5.22
C VAL A 235 -22.82 -12.44 -6.62
N ARG A 236 -22.47 -13.21 -7.67
CA ARG A 236 -22.87 -12.90 -9.06
C ARG A 236 -24.39 -12.91 -9.29
N GLN A 237 -25.14 -13.73 -8.55
CA GLN A 237 -26.60 -13.78 -8.66
C GLN A 237 -27.27 -12.57 -7.99
N LEU A 238 -26.68 -12.03 -6.93
CA LEU A 238 -27.18 -10.84 -6.25
C LEU A 238 -26.75 -9.53 -6.91
N TRP A 239 -25.69 -9.56 -7.72
CA TRP A 239 -25.19 -8.37 -8.39
C TRP A 239 -26.19 -7.81 -9.41
N ASN A 240 -26.54 -6.53 -9.24
CA ASN A 240 -27.39 -5.78 -10.16
C ASN A 240 -26.74 -4.43 -10.49
N ALA A 241 -26.07 -4.36 -11.63
CA ALA A 241 -25.38 -3.15 -12.07
C ALA A 241 -26.33 -1.97 -12.33
N GLU A 242 -27.59 -2.23 -12.70
CA GLU A 242 -28.56 -1.16 -12.96
C GLU A 242 -28.98 -0.48 -11.66
N GLU A 243 -29.40 -1.28 -10.68
CA GLU A 243 -29.74 -0.81 -9.34
C GLU A 243 -28.55 -0.15 -8.64
N TYR A 244 -27.34 -0.71 -8.78
CA TYR A 244 -26.14 -0.09 -8.22
C TYR A 244 -25.89 1.30 -8.79
N ILE A 245 -26.02 1.50 -10.10
CA ILE A 245 -25.79 2.80 -10.73
C ILE A 245 -26.91 3.79 -10.41
N ASP A 246 -28.16 3.35 -10.48
CA ASP A 246 -29.32 4.23 -10.42
C ASP A 246 -29.70 4.61 -8.97
N ASP A 247 -29.52 3.69 -8.02
CA ASP A 247 -30.02 3.85 -6.65
C ASP A 247 -28.91 3.95 -5.58
N ILE A 248 -27.73 3.37 -5.83
CA ILE A 248 -26.65 3.27 -4.82
C ILE A 248 -25.53 4.29 -5.05
N LEU A 249 -24.98 4.32 -6.27
CA LEU A 249 -23.78 5.07 -6.60
C LEU A 249 -24.04 6.57 -6.71
N LEU A 250 -25.06 6.99 -7.48
CA LEU A 250 -25.34 8.40 -7.75
C LEU A 250 -26.62 8.84 -7.05
N LYS A 251 -26.56 9.99 -6.36
CA LYS A 251 -27.67 10.57 -5.63
C LYS A 251 -27.92 12.01 -6.10
N PRO A 252 -29.18 12.51 -6.04
CA PRO A 252 -29.53 13.84 -6.54
C PRO A 252 -28.74 14.99 -5.91
N ASP A 253 -28.30 14.84 -4.66
CA ASP A 253 -27.50 15.82 -3.91
C ASP A 253 -26.06 15.97 -4.43
N MET A 254 -25.59 15.03 -5.24
CA MET A 254 -24.26 15.10 -5.87
C MET A 254 -24.26 15.86 -7.21
N LEU A 255 -25.43 16.27 -7.72
CA LEU A 255 -25.54 16.95 -9.01
C LEU A 255 -25.34 18.48 -8.90
N PRO A 256 -24.71 19.14 -9.90
CA PRO A 256 -24.14 18.55 -11.12
C PRO A 256 -22.70 18.05 -10.90
N ILE A 257 -22.46 16.77 -11.21
CA ILE A 257 -21.16 16.10 -11.03
C ILE A 257 -20.41 15.98 -12.36
N ASP A 258 -19.07 16.06 -12.33
CA ASP A 258 -18.27 15.72 -13.51
C ASP A 258 -18.42 14.24 -13.85
N ARG A 259 -18.62 13.93 -15.14
CA ARG A 259 -18.86 12.57 -15.61
C ARG A 259 -17.69 11.63 -15.36
N ASP A 260 -16.46 12.09 -15.63
CA ASP A 260 -15.26 11.26 -15.45
C ASP A 260 -14.99 11.03 -13.95
N TYR A 261 -15.26 12.03 -13.10
CA TYR A 261 -15.24 11.87 -11.65
C TYR A 261 -16.30 10.88 -11.16
N ALA A 262 -17.54 10.98 -11.63
CA ALA A 262 -18.62 10.04 -11.32
C ALA A 262 -18.27 8.60 -11.71
N LEU A 263 -17.62 8.38 -12.86
CA LEU A 263 -17.12 7.06 -13.25
C LEU A 263 -16.04 6.54 -12.30
N SER A 264 -15.17 7.41 -11.79
CA SER A 264 -14.12 7.03 -10.82
C SER A 264 -14.70 6.55 -9.48
N LEU A 265 -15.91 7.01 -9.11
CA LEU A 265 -16.59 6.56 -7.89
C LEU A 265 -16.99 5.09 -7.96
N ILE A 266 -17.18 4.53 -9.16
CA ILE A 266 -17.43 3.10 -9.34
C ILE A 266 -16.27 2.30 -8.73
N ASP A 267 -15.03 2.60 -9.11
CA ASP A 267 -13.85 1.87 -8.59
C ASP A 267 -13.64 2.10 -7.09
N ALA A 268 -13.90 3.32 -6.62
CA ALA A 268 -13.70 3.68 -5.21
C ALA A 268 -14.70 3.00 -4.25
N PHE A 269 -15.98 2.90 -4.63
CA PHE A 269 -17.05 2.48 -3.71
C PHE A 269 -17.58 1.07 -3.97
N LEU A 270 -17.39 0.51 -5.17
CA LEU A 270 -17.96 -0.80 -5.51
C LEU A 270 -17.39 -1.92 -4.64
N VAL A 271 -16.14 -1.81 -4.18
CA VAL A 271 -15.51 -2.77 -3.26
C VAL A 271 -16.37 -3.00 -2.02
N GLN A 272 -16.87 -1.93 -1.40
CA GLN A 272 -17.68 -2.03 -0.19
C GLN A 272 -19.03 -2.71 -0.45
N HIS A 273 -19.65 -2.41 -1.59
CA HIS A 273 -20.91 -3.02 -1.97
C HIS A 273 -20.76 -4.53 -2.22
N VAL A 274 -19.72 -4.95 -2.95
CA VAL A 274 -19.47 -6.38 -3.21
C VAL A 274 -19.15 -7.15 -1.93
N ILE A 275 -18.46 -6.53 -0.96
CA ILE A 275 -18.25 -7.11 0.37
C ILE A 275 -19.60 -7.32 1.08
N GLY A 276 -20.52 -6.34 1.01
CA GLY A 276 -21.87 -6.50 1.54
C GLY A 276 -22.61 -7.68 0.93
N LEU A 277 -22.58 -7.82 -0.40
CA LEU A 277 -23.17 -8.96 -1.10
C LEU A 277 -22.55 -10.30 -0.68
N ALA A 278 -21.22 -10.33 -0.47
CA ALA A 278 -20.54 -11.54 -0.02
C ALA A 278 -20.99 -11.97 1.39
N VAL A 279 -21.10 -11.01 2.32
CA VAL A 279 -21.61 -11.26 3.68
C VAL A 279 -23.05 -11.78 3.64
N ASP A 280 -23.92 -11.16 2.83
CA ASP A 280 -25.30 -11.60 2.68
C ASP A 280 -25.40 -13.03 2.13
N THR A 281 -24.48 -13.45 1.26
CA THR A 281 -24.44 -14.81 0.75
C THR A 281 -23.95 -15.84 1.76
N ASP A 282 -22.99 -15.46 2.62
CA ASP A 282 -22.47 -16.32 3.67
C ASP A 282 -23.57 -16.58 4.74
N ASP A 283 -24.37 -15.56 5.08
CA ASP A 283 -25.49 -15.69 6.01
C ASP A 283 -26.63 -16.56 5.44
N GLN A 284 -26.87 -16.53 4.12
CA GLN A 284 -27.90 -17.37 3.50
C GLN A 284 -27.55 -18.87 3.42
N ASP A 285 -26.27 -19.24 3.48
CA ASP A 285 -25.84 -20.66 3.48
C ASP A 285 -26.01 -21.29 4.88
N VAL A 286 -25.82 -20.51 5.94
CA VAL A 286 -26.00 -20.94 7.34
C VAL A 286 -27.45 -21.30 7.68
N TYR A 287 -28.44 -20.75 6.97
CA TYR A 287 -29.86 -21.08 7.15
C TYR A 287 -30.43 -22.10 6.14
N ARG A 288 -29.62 -22.55 5.17
CA ARG A 288 -30.01 -23.56 4.17
C ARG A 288 -29.34 -24.93 4.37
N SER A 289 -28.46 -25.05 5.36
CA SER A 289 -27.84 -26.31 5.82
C SER A 289 -28.52 -26.85 7.08
#